data_AF-A0A7C3UKX1-F1
#
_entry.id   AF-A0A7C3UKX1-F1
#
_cell.length_a   1.000
_cell.length_b   1.000
_cell.length_c   1.000
_cell.angle_alpha   90.00
_cell.angle_beta   90.00
_cell.angle_gamma   90.00
#
_symmetry.space_group_name_H-M   'P 1'
#
loop_
_entity.id
_entity.type
_entity.pdbx_description
1 polymer ?
#
loop_
_entity_poly.entity_id
_entity_poly.type
_entity_poly.pdbx_seq_one_letter_code
_entity_poly.pdbx_strand_id
1 'polypeptide(L)'
;MNLFVVKMILFLCFSTLRAEDLSSLNFAINSLSTNTYVQILVVDSYGNKTGFDPILSKKVRNIKNSYYGIDVISNYETGETITPETVKLGITPVESGTYTVILFGLKSTSYSLYSEFYNVNGDMILLPISEIGYITQNSTQSYSLHLDPTPGAPAPTITKIVIFQTLRDDFNVAQKLNQIGDDRFVNSLIRMVNIAEKLYNRCENVKEKVKDDKHKKLCYKPVIAILELIKKRLEIVNRICDNPGECKSKCKLKDECDEERAFDNFRKENIKEEGIKEFFSEWDKDEWHKHKKMCKRFVTDEALKIISEDIDWLIKSISNLSL
;
A
#
# COMPACT_ATOMS: atom_id res chain seq x y z
N MET A 1 -41.66 54.13 27.10
CA MET A 1 -40.22 54.21 26.74
C MET A 1 -39.35 53.05 27.28
N ASN A 2 -39.87 52.11 28.10
CA ASN A 2 -39.05 51.02 28.69
C ASN A 2 -39.04 49.70 27.90
N LEU A 3 -39.87 49.53 26.87
CA LEU A 3 -39.97 48.27 26.12
C LEU A 3 -38.99 48.20 24.91
N PHE A 4 -38.48 49.34 24.45
CA PHE A 4 -37.62 49.42 23.27
C PHE A 4 -36.14 49.12 23.59
N VAL A 5 -35.69 49.50 24.79
CA VAL A 5 -34.30 49.26 25.25
C VAL A 5 -34.05 47.78 25.52
N VAL A 6 -35.05 47.04 26.00
CA VAL A 6 -34.94 45.59 26.26
C VAL A 6 -34.84 44.77 24.97
N LYS A 7 -35.53 45.18 23.89
CA LYS A 7 -35.40 44.53 22.57
C LYS A 7 -34.04 44.76 21.91
N MET A 8 -33.40 45.91 22.16
CA MET A 8 -32.09 46.22 21.58
C MET A 8 -30.94 45.48 22.30
N ILE A 9 -31.08 45.23 23.62
CA ILE A 9 -30.11 44.43 24.38
C ILE A 9 -30.21 42.93 24.02
N LEU A 10 -31.41 42.40 23.73
CA LEU A 10 -31.55 41.01 23.30
C LEU A 10 -31.01 40.72 21.88
N PHE A 11 -30.93 41.74 21.01
CA PHE A 11 -30.46 41.55 19.62
C PHE A 11 -28.93 41.55 19.49
N LEU A 12 -28.21 42.11 20.47
CA LEU A 12 -26.74 42.19 20.45
C LEU A 12 -26.04 40.96 21.07
N CYS A 13 -26.78 40.01 21.65
CA CYS A 13 -26.20 38.81 22.27
C CYS A 13 -26.27 37.54 21.42
N PHE A 14 -26.78 37.62 20.18
CA PHE A 14 -26.71 36.50 19.22
C PHE A 14 -25.52 36.62 18.26
N SER A 15 -24.38 37.16 18.73
CA SER A 15 -23.11 36.80 18.12
C SER A 15 -22.93 35.30 18.34
N THR A 16 -23.33 34.50 17.35
CA THR A 16 -23.11 33.06 17.37
C THR A 16 -21.61 32.83 17.44
N LEU A 17 -21.10 32.59 18.65
CA LEU A 17 -19.80 31.99 18.88
C LEU A 17 -19.82 30.64 18.16
N ARG A 18 -19.39 30.64 16.90
CA ARG A 18 -19.07 29.41 16.18
C ARG A 18 -17.64 29.10 16.54
N ALA A 19 -17.43 27.99 17.25
CA ALA A 19 -16.11 27.39 17.30
C ALA A 19 -15.66 27.15 15.85
N GLU A 20 -14.50 27.68 15.50
CA GLU A 20 -13.90 27.44 14.19
C GLU A 20 -13.45 25.98 14.15
N ASP A 21 -13.90 25.23 13.14
CA ASP A 21 -13.47 23.85 12.94
C ASP A 21 -12.11 23.87 12.23
N LEU A 22 -11.06 23.56 13.01
CA LEU A 22 -9.68 23.55 12.55
C LEU A 22 -9.24 22.17 12.03
N SER A 23 -10.17 21.24 11.85
CA SER A 23 -9.84 19.91 11.35
C SER A 23 -9.29 19.99 9.93
N SER A 24 -8.20 19.26 9.68
CA SER A 24 -7.62 19.20 8.34
C SER A 24 -7.01 17.84 8.06
N LEU A 25 -7.09 17.41 6.81
CA LEU A 25 -6.45 16.21 6.31
C LEU A 25 -5.55 16.63 5.16
N ASN A 26 -4.24 16.45 5.30
CA ASN A 26 -3.26 16.82 4.29
C ASN A 26 -2.50 15.57 3.82
N PHE A 27 -2.20 15.51 2.53
CA PHE A 27 -1.37 14.50 1.90
C PHE A 27 -0.23 15.16 1.15
N ALA A 28 0.94 14.55 1.22
CA ALA A 28 2.09 14.87 0.39
C ALA A 28 2.63 13.58 -0.24
N ILE A 29 2.85 13.60 -1.55
CA ILE A 29 3.45 12.47 -2.28
C ILE A 29 4.65 12.95 -3.05
N ASN A 30 5.73 12.20 -2.93
CA ASN A 30 6.93 12.40 -3.70
C ASN A 30 7.21 11.14 -4.53
N SER A 31 7.48 11.31 -5.81
CA SER A 31 8.29 10.34 -6.54
C SER A 31 9.77 10.61 -6.23
N LEU A 32 10.61 9.58 -6.17
CA LEU A 32 12.06 9.75 -5.99
C LEU A 32 12.77 10.32 -7.25
N SER A 33 12.05 11.05 -8.10
CA SER A 33 12.50 11.63 -9.36
C SER A 33 12.19 13.13 -9.38
N THR A 34 12.88 13.89 -10.23
CA THR A 34 12.66 15.34 -10.36
C THR A 34 11.23 15.69 -10.76
N ASN A 35 10.58 14.87 -11.59
CA ASN A 35 9.20 15.05 -12.04
C ASN A 35 8.23 14.16 -11.26
N THR A 36 6.99 14.62 -11.07
CA THR A 36 5.91 13.85 -10.48
C THR A 36 5.49 12.69 -11.38
N TYR A 37 5.75 11.47 -10.96
CA TYR A 37 5.25 10.26 -11.64
C TYR A 37 4.08 9.59 -10.92
N VAL A 38 3.64 10.12 -9.79
CA VAL A 38 2.51 9.58 -9.02
C VAL A 38 1.53 10.69 -8.72
N GLN A 39 0.26 10.45 -8.99
CA GLN A 39 -0.83 11.37 -8.73
C GLN A 39 -1.75 10.82 -7.64
N ILE A 40 -2.53 11.71 -7.00
CA ILE A 40 -3.50 11.33 -5.96
C ILE A 40 -4.90 11.80 -6.31
N LEU A 41 -5.88 10.96 -5.96
CA LEU A 41 -7.30 11.25 -5.95
C LEU A 41 -7.87 10.81 -4.60
N VAL A 42 -8.49 11.73 -3.87
CA VAL A 42 -9.21 11.43 -2.64
C VAL A 42 -10.71 11.46 -2.91
N VAL A 43 -11.41 10.44 -2.42
CA VAL A 43 -12.86 10.31 -2.45
C VAL A 43 -13.37 10.38 -1.01
N ASP A 44 -14.28 11.31 -0.70
CA ASP A 44 -14.89 11.42 0.63
C ASP A 44 -16.00 10.37 0.87
N SER A 45 -16.59 10.39 2.07
CA SER A 45 -17.65 9.47 2.48
C SER A 45 -18.96 9.64 1.68
N TYR A 46 -19.12 10.75 0.96
CA TYR A 46 -20.27 11.05 0.09
C TYR A 46 -19.99 10.77 -1.38
N GLY A 47 -18.77 10.33 -1.73
CA GLY A 47 -18.35 10.05 -3.09
C GLY A 47 -17.85 11.26 -3.88
N ASN A 48 -17.69 12.44 -3.25
CA ASN A 48 -17.08 13.60 -3.89
C ASN A 48 -15.56 13.37 -4.02
N LYS A 49 -14.97 13.92 -5.07
CA LYS A 49 -13.58 13.65 -5.45
C LYS A 49 -12.75 14.93 -5.50
N THR A 50 -11.54 14.90 -4.94
CA THR A 50 -10.53 15.95 -5.15
C THR A 50 -9.19 15.31 -5.50
N GLY A 51 -8.48 15.86 -6.48
CA GLY A 51 -7.18 15.36 -6.94
C GLY A 51 -7.05 15.31 -8.45
N PHE A 52 -6.26 14.36 -8.96
CA PHE A 52 -6.14 14.08 -10.39
C PHE A 52 -7.01 12.87 -10.76
N ASP A 53 -7.99 13.06 -11.62
CA ASP A 53 -8.81 11.97 -12.17
C ASP A 53 -8.10 11.38 -13.42
N PRO A 54 -7.60 10.14 -13.37
CA PRO A 54 -6.86 9.56 -14.48
C PRO A 54 -7.75 9.20 -15.68
N ILE A 55 -9.05 8.95 -15.47
CA ILE A 55 -10.00 8.63 -16.54
C ILE A 55 -10.26 9.88 -17.37
N LEU A 56 -10.45 11.01 -16.68
CA LEU A 56 -10.71 12.30 -17.33
C LEU A 56 -9.44 13.08 -17.66
N SER A 57 -8.27 12.58 -17.21
CA SER A 57 -6.96 13.23 -17.32
C SER A 57 -6.99 14.70 -16.88
N LYS A 58 -7.71 15.01 -15.79
CA LYS A 58 -7.88 16.39 -15.30
C LYS A 58 -7.94 16.48 -13.79
N LYS A 59 -7.65 17.67 -13.28
CA LYS A 59 -7.83 18.00 -11.86
C LYS A 59 -9.32 18.11 -11.53
N VAL A 60 -9.74 17.51 -10.43
CA VAL A 60 -11.11 17.57 -9.89
C VAL A 60 -11.06 18.12 -8.46
N ARG A 61 -12.10 18.86 -8.04
CA ARG A 61 -12.17 19.52 -6.73
C ARG A 61 -13.63 19.63 -6.27
N ASN A 62 -14.25 18.48 -6.02
CA ASN A 62 -15.66 18.39 -5.63
C ASN A 62 -15.83 18.29 -4.11
N ILE A 63 -14.80 17.87 -3.36
CA ILE A 63 -14.84 17.93 -1.88
C ILE A 63 -14.78 19.40 -1.47
N LYS A 64 -15.72 19.84 -0.64
CA LYS A 64 -15.82 21.23 -0.20
C LYS A 64 -14.52 21.68 0.48
N ASN A 65 -14.06 22.91 0.17
CA ASN A 65 -12.87 23.54 0.76
C ASN A 65 -11.57 22.70 0.68
N SER A 66 -11.51 21.71 -0.21
CA SER A 66 -10.30 20.94 -0.45
C SER A 66 -9.32 21.71 -1.35
N TYR A 67 -8.07 21.30 -1.50
CA TYR A 67 -7.15 21.81 -2.53
C TYR A 67 -6.31 20.66 -3.08
N TYR A 68 -5.78 20.83 -4.29
CA TYR A 68 -4.84 19.90 -4.91
C TYR A 68 -3.85 20.68 -5.79
N GLY A 69 -2.55 20.40 -5.63
CA GLY A 69 -1.46 21.11 -6.29
C GLY A 69 -0.21 20.25 -6.43
N ILE A 70 0.74 20.77 -7.20
CA ILE A 70 2.10 20.23 -7.31
C ILE A 70 3.01 21.37 -6.86
N ASP A 71 3.79 21.11 -5.82
CA ASP A 71 4.74 22.05 -5.24
C ASP A 71 6.14 21.71 -5.73
N VAL A 72 6.91 22.75 -6.05
CA VAL A 72 8.30 22.66 -6.50
C VAL A 72 9.09 23.79 -5.87
N ILE A 73 10.24 23.49 -5.28
CA ILE A 73 11.19 24.52 -4.86
C ILE A 73 12.15 24.74 -6.03
N SER A 74 12.14 25.95 -6.58
CA SER A 74 13.05 26.40 -7.64
C SER A 74 13.95 27.52 -7.11
N ASN A 75 15.15 27.61 -7.69
CA ASN A 75 16.07 28.70 -7.46
C ASN A 75 15.49 29.96 -8.14
N TYR A 76 15.26 31.01 -7.35
CA TYR A 76 14.68 32.26 -7.85
C TYR A 76 15.58 32.98 -8.88
N GLU A 77 16.91 32.87 -8.76
CA GLU A 77 17.86 33.54 -9.65
C GLU A 77 18.03 32.79 -10.99
N THR A 78 18.09 31.46 -10.94
CA THR A 78 18.38 30.64 -12.14
C THR A 78 17.15 30.00 -12.77
N GLY A 79 16.04 29.91 -12.04
CA GLY A 79 14.85 29.13 -12.42
C GLY A 79 15.04 27.61 -12.32
N GLU A 80 16.19 27.13 -11.85
CA GLU A 80 16.49 25.70 -11.76
C GLU A 80 15.70 25.05 -10.62
N THR A 81 15.08 23.90 -10.90
CA THR A 81 14.37 23.10 -9.89
C THR A 81 15.38 22.47 -8.92
N ILE A 82 15.26 22.80 -7.63
CA ILE A 82 16.17 22.31 -6.57
C ILE A 82 15.63 21.01 -5.97
N THR A 83 14.30 20.87 -5.86
CA THR A 83 13.67 19.70 -5.24
C THR A 83 12.82 18.91 -6.24
N PRO A 84 12.66 17.60 -6.03
CA PRO A 84 11.59 16.84 -6.64
C PRO A 84 10.24 17.55 -6.53
N GLU A 85 9.39 17.40 -7.54
CA GLU A 85 8.00 17.80 -7.45
C GLU A 85 7.27 17.00 -6.36
N THR A 86 6.48 17.69 -5.53
CA THR A 86 5.64 17.10 -4.49
C THR A 86 4.18 17.33 -4.80
N VAL A 87 3.39 16.28 -4.91
CA VAL A 87 1.93 16.42 -5.00
C VAL A 87 1.38 16.70 -3.62
N LYS A 88 0.59 17.77 -3.47
CA LYS A 88 -0.11 18.10 -2.24
C LYS A 88 -1.62 18.10 -2.42
N LEU A 89 -2.32 17.60 -1.43
CA LEU A 89 -3.77 17.65 -1.35
C LEU A 89 -4.16 17.94 0.09
N GLY A 90 -5.11 18.85 0.32
CA GLY A 90 -5.66 19.04 1.66
C GLY A 90 -7.16 19.26 1.66
N ILE A 91 -7.78 19.00 2.81
CA ILE A 91 -9.23 19.07 3.03
C ILE A 91 -9.47 19.75 4.39
N THR A 92 -10.26 20.83 4.43
CA THR A 92 -10.56 21.59 5.66
C THR A 92 -11.95 22.25 5.58
N PRO A 93 -12.90 21.98 6.50
CA PRO A 93 -12.83 21.00 7.58
C PRO A 93 -12.91 19.56 7.05
N VAL A 94 -12.52 18.60 7.87
CA VAL A 94 -12.69 17.17 7.58
C VAL A 94 -14.04 16.72 8.10
N GLU A 95 -14.84 16.07 7.25
CA GLU A 95 -16.08 15.45 7.68
C GLU A 95 -15.82 14.02 8.20
N SER A 96 -16.53 13.60 9.25
CA SER A 96 -16.42 12.23 9.78
C SER A 96 -16.86 11.20 8.73
N GLY A 97 -16.10 10.11 8.59
CA GLY A 97 -16.42 9.03 7.67
C GLY A 97 -15.19 8.34 7.08
N THR A 98 -15.42 7.56 6.02
CA THR A 98 -14.37 6.82 5.32
C THR A 98 -13.98 7.53 4.04
N TYR A 99 -12.70 7.86 3.92
CA TYR A 99 -12.07 8.42 2.73
C TYR A 99 -11.32 7.32 1.98
N THR A 100 -11.43 7.32 0.65
CA THR A 100 -10.61 6.48 -0.21
C THR A 100 -9.52 7.32 -0.85
N VAL A 101 -8.26 7.00 -0.58
CA VAL A 101 -7.09 7.61 -1.23
C VAL A 101 -6.61 6.69 -2.33
N ILE A 102 -6.61 7.18 -3.56
CA ILE A 102 -6.20 6.45 -4.76
C ILE A 102 -4.94 7.12 -5.31
N LEU A 103 -3.85 6.37 -5.35
CA LEU A 103 -2.62 6.76 -6.03
C LEU A 103 -2.65 6.22 -7.46
N PHE A 104 -2.18 7.01 -8.42
CA PHE A 104 -2.11 6.62 -9.82
C PHE A 104 -0.69 6.82 -10.37
N GLY A 105 -0.12 5.77 -10.96
CA GLY A 105 1.22 5.81 -11.53
C GLY A 105 1.21 6.31 -12.97
N LEU A 106 1.83 7.45 -13.25
CA LEU A 106 2.09 7.93 -14.62
C LEU A 106 3.28 7.20 -15.26
N LYS A 107 4.20 6.69 -14.42
CA LYS A 107 5.35 5.88 -14.82
C LYS A 107 5.66 4.88 -13.70
N SER A 108 6.25 3.73 -14.05
CA SER A 108 6.77 2.79 -13.04
C SER A 108 7.83 3.47 -12.18
N THR A 109 7.58 3.59 -10.89
CA THR A 109 8.47 4.31 -9.95
C THR A 109 8.24 3.85 -8.51
N SER A 110 9.13 4.26 -7.60
CA SER A 110 8.86 4.27 -6.17
C SER A 110 8.34 5.62 -5.72
N TYR A 111 7.52 5.61 -4.67
CA TYR A 111 6.95 6.83 -4.08
C TYR A 111 7.03 6.80 -2.56
N SER A 112 6.98 7.98 -1.95
CA SER A 112 6.67 8.15 -0.54
C SER A 112 5.33 8.89 -0.39
N LEU A 113 4.45 8.35 0.46
CA LEU A 113 3.18 8.97 0.83
C LEU A 113 3.26 9.38 2.31
N TYR A 114 2.99 10.65 2.55
CA TYR A 114 2.89 11.25 3.87
C TYR A 114 1.49 11.83 4.06
N SER A 115 0.95 11.71 5.26
CA SER A 115 -0.33 12.32 5.61
C SER A 115 -0.36 12.88 7.01
N GLU A 116 -1.03 14.02 7.17
CA GLU A 116 -1.28 14.66 8.47
C GLU A 116 -2.79 14.80 8.67
N PHE A 117 -3.24 14.53 9.89
CA PHE A 117 -4.62 14.75 10.29
C PHE A 117 -4.65 15.64 11.53
N TYR A 118 -5.54 16.61 11.54
CA TYR A 118 -5.79 17.51 12.65
C TYR A 118 -7.26 17.40 13.06
N ASN A 119 -7.52 17.36 14.37
CA ASN A 119 -8.88 17.31 14.92
C ASN A 119 -9.57 18.69 14.86
N VAL A 120 -10.82 18.80 15.31
CA VAL A 120 -11.56 20.09 15.30
C VAL A 120 -10.90 21.21 16.12
N ASN A 121 -10.02 20.88 17.08
CA ASN A 121 -9.27 21.85 17.88
C ASN A 121 -7.94 22.26 17.20
N GLY A 122 -7.56 21.63 16.10
CA GLY A 122 -6.28 21.82 15.44
C GLY A 122 -5.14 21.01 16.05
N ASP A 123 -5.42 20.03 16.91
CA ASP A 123 -4.39 19.14 17.44
C ASP A 123 -4.00 18.10 16.38
N MET A 124 -2.70 17.93 16.13
CA MET A 124 -2.18 16.92 15.21
C MET A 124 -2.40 15.50 15.78
N ILE A 125 -3.05 14.65 14.99
CA ILE A 125 -3.18 13.22 15.23
C ILE A 125 -2.29 12.51 14.20
N LEU A 126 -1.28 11.79 14.68
CA LEU A 126 -0.37 11.02 13.82
C LEU A 126 -1.15 9.93 13.08
N LEU A 127 -1.18 10.03 11.76
CA LEU A 127 -1.62 8.94 10.91
C LEU A 127 -0.44 7.97 10.69
N PRO A 128 -0.64 6.64 10.79
CA PRO A 128 0.41 5.67 10.51
C PRO A 128 0.80 5.56 9.02
N ILE A 129 0.52 6.58 8.18
CA ILE A 129 0.95 6.60 6.77
C ILE A 129 2.26 7.38 6.68
N SER A 130 3.36 6.64 6.79
CA SER A 130 4.66 7.02 6.24
C SER A 130 5.11 5.86 5.38
N GLU A 131 4.49 5.75 4.21
CA GLU A 131 4.56 4.58 3.36
C GLU A 131 5.50 4.85 2.21
N ILE A 132 6.43 3.93 1.98
CA ILE A 132 7.20 3.86 0.73
C ILE A 132 6.58 2.72 -0.07
N GLY A 133 6.35 2.92 -1.36
CA GLY A 133 5.71 1.92 -2.20
C GLY A 133 6.22 1.92 -3.63
N TYR A 134 5.90 0.85 -4.35
CA TYR A 134 6.03 0.81 -5.80
C TYR A 134 4.68 1.09 -6.44
N ILE A 135 4.70 1.70 -7.62
CA ILE A 135 3.51 1.84 -8.45
C ILE A 135 3.88 1.60 -9.91
N THR A 136 3.06 0.80 -10.60
CA THR A 136 3.23 0.54 -12.03
C THR A 136 2.59 1.65 -12.84
N GLN A 137 3.15 1.90 -14.03
CA GLN A 137 2.52 2.80 -14.99
C GLN A 137 1.09 2.36 -15.29
N ASN A 138 0.15 3.30 -15.25
CA ASN A 138 -1.28 3.12 -15.45
C ASN A 138 -1.95 2.16 -14.44
N SER A 139 -1.31 1.87 -13.31
CA SER A 139 -1.95 1.14 -12.20
C SER A 139 -2.34 2.09 -11.09
N THR A 140 -3.15 1.58 -10.16
CA THR A 140 -3.60 2.32 -8.97
C THR A 140 -3.27 1.56 -7.70
N GLN A 141 -2.87 2.29 -6.66
CA GLN A 141 -2.80 1.80 -5.29
C GLN A 141 -3.88 2.51 -4.47
N SER A 142 -4.61 1.78 -3.63
CA SER A 142 -5.71 2.37 -2.84
C SER A 142 -5.50 2.19 -1.34
N TYR A 143 -5.96 3.18 -0.59
CA TYR A 143 -6.01 3.19 0.88
C TYR A 143 -7.40 3.61 1.33
N SER A 144 -7.90 2.98 2.39
CA SER A 144 -9.15 3.37 3.06
C SER A 144 -8.81 3.95 4.43
N LEU A 145 -9.22 5.20 4.67
CA LEU A 145 -8.97 5.93 5.91
C LEU A 145 -10.31 6.21 6.59
N HIS A 146 -10.53 5.69 7.79
CA HIS A 146 -11.68 6.04 8.61
C HIS A 146 -11.28 7.11 9.62
N LEU A 147 -11.91 8.29 9.52
CA LEU A 147 -11.57 9.49 10.27
C LEU A 147 -12.80 10.01 11.03
N ASP A 148 -12.57 10.44 12.26
CA ASP A 148 -13.53 11.22 13.05
C ASP A 148 -12.75 12.36 13.73
N PRO A 149 -12.97 13.63 13.35
CA PRO A 149 -12.22 14.75 13.89
C PRO A 149 -12.70 15.17 15.29
N THR A 150 -13.76 14.54 15.83
CA THR A 150 -14.32 14.90 17.14
C THR A 150 -13.29 14.64 18.25
N PRO A 151 -13.10 15.56 19.22
CA PRO A 151 -12.15 15.36 20.29
C PRO A 151 -12.50 14.12 21.11
N GLY A 152 -11.53 13.23 21.32
CA GLY A 152 -11.73 11.97 22.04
C GLY A 152 -12.29 10.82 21.18
N ALA A 153 -12.49 11.03 19.87
CA ALA A 153 -12.80 9.94 18.96
C ALA A 153 -11.68 8.87 18.93
N PRO A 154 -11.99 7.62 18.53
CA PRO A 154 -10.98 6.59 18.35
C PRO A 154 -9.88 7.02 17.38
N ALA A 155 -8.69 6.44 17.53
CA ALA A 155 -7.59 6.69 16.61
C ALA A 155 -8.00 6.36 15.16
N PRO A 156 -7.60 7.18 14.17
CA PRO A 156 -7.81 6.91 12.76
C PRO A 156 -7.38 5.49 12.38
N THR A 157 -8.18 4.81 11.57
CA THR A 157 -7.82 3.50 11.04
C THR A 157 -7.52 3.59 9.55
N ILE A 158 -6.46 2.92 9.14
CA ILE A 158 -5.93 2.99 7.78
C ILE A 158 -5.75 1.57 7.29
N THR A 159 -6.26 1.30 6.09
CA THR A 159 -6.15 0.01 5.44
C THR A 159 -5.59 0.20 4.04
N LYS A 160 -4.41 -0.37 3.78
CA LYS A 160 -3.88 -0.48 2.41
C LYS A 160 -4.60 -1.62 1.71
N ILE A 161 -5.15 -1.36 0.53
CA ILE A 161 -5.88 -2.36 -0.26
C ILE A 161 -4.87 -3.01 -1.21
N VAL A 162 -4.47 -4.24 -0.90
CA VAL A 162 -3.53 -5.03 -1.72
C VAL A 162 -4.26 -6.23 -2.32
N ILE A 163 -4.06 -6.45 -3.62
CA ILE A 163 -4.56 -7.62 -4.35
C ILE A 163 -3.38 -8.37 -4.99
N PHE A 164 -3.60 -9.60 -5.45
CA PHE A 164 -2.57 -10.39 -6.12
C PHE A 164 -1.95 -9.66 -7.33
N GLN A 165 -2.74 -8.86 -8.05
CA GLN A 165 -2.22 -8.04 -9.14
C GLN A 165 -1.20 -6.99 -8.67
N THR A 166 -1.47 -6.31 -7.55
CA THR A 166 -0.54 -5.35 -6.94
C THR A 166 0.82 -5.98 -6.68
N LEU A 167 0.85 -7.17 -6.08
CA LEU A 167 2.12 -7.88 -5.82
C LEU A 167 2.89 -8.23 -7.10
N ARG A 168 2.18 -8.66 -8.16
CA ARG A 168 2.82 -8.91 -9.47
C ARG A 168 3.43 -7.63 -10.04
N ASP A 169 2.69 -6.53 -9.94
CA ASP A 169 3.11 -5.21 -10.40
C ASP A 169 4.33 -4.72 -9.61
N ASP A 170 4.37 -4.91 -8.30
CA ASP A 170 5.50 -4.55 -7.44
C ASP A 170 6.77 -5.28 -7.82
N PHE A 171 6.69 -6.59 -8.12
CA PHE A 171 7.85 -7.33 -8.64
C PHE A 171 8.36 -6.74 -9.95
N ASN A 172 7.46 -6.44 -10.89
CA ASN A 172 7.85 -5.86 -12.19
C ASN A 172 8.45 -4.46 -12.05
N VAL A 173 7.94 -3.63 -11.13
CA VAL A 173 8.50 -2.29 -10.88
C VAL A 173 9.85 -2.38 -10.21
N ALA A 174 9.95 -3.17 -9.13
CA ALA A 174 11.21 -3.39 -8.43
C ALA A 174 12.30 -3.89 -9.39
N GLN A 175 11.94 -4.77 -10.33
CA GLN A 175 12.85 -5.24 -11.36
C GLN A 175 13.31 -4.13 -12.31
N LYS A 176 12.39 -3.34 -12.87
CA LYS A 176 12.70 -2.22 -13.76
C LYS A 176 13.58 -1.17 -13.08
N LEU A 177 13.46 -1.03 -11.77
CA LEU A 177 14.28 -0.16 -10.93
C LEU A 177 15.59 -0.81 -10.47
N ASN A 178 15.92 -2.02 -10.96
CA ASN A 178 17.08 -2.82 -10.57
C ASN A 178 17.18 -3.04 -9.04
N GLN A 179 16.04 -3.21 -8.38
CA GLN A 179 15.93 -3.47 -6.94
C GLN A 179 15.78 -4.96 -6.62
N ILE A 180 15.41 -5.77 -7.60
CA ILE A 180 15.39 -7.24 -7.51
C ILE A 180 16.05 -7.88 -8.72
N GLY A 181 16.27 -9.20 -8.65
CA GLY A 181 16.95 -10.01 -9.65
C GLY A 181 16.38 -9.97 -11.08
N ASP A 182 16.90 -10.85 -11.93
CA ASP A 182 16.55 -10.90 -13.36
C ASP A 182 15.13 -11.42 -13.64
N ASP A 183 14.75 -11.44 -14.93
CA ASP A 183 13.43 -11.89 -15.41
C ASP A 183 13.10 -13.30 -14.92
N ARG A 184 14.11 -14.16 -14.80
CA ARG A 184 13.92 -15.52 -14.32
C ARG A 184 13.48 -15.47 -12.86
N PHE A 185 14.19 -14.74 -12.00
CA PHE A 185 13.82 -14.61 -10.60
C PHE A 185 12.43 -14.00 -10.41
N VAL A 186 12.10 -12.94 -11.15
CA VAL A 186 10.82 -12.23 -11.07
C VAL A 186 9.66 -13.11 -11.53
N ASN A 187 9.78 -13.75 -12.69
CA ASN A 187 8.75 -14.65 -13.21
C ASN A 187 8.47 -15.83 -12.25
N SER A 188 9.50 -16.29 -11.55
CA SER A 188 9.36 -17.31 -10.52
C SER A 188 8.53 -16.83 -9.33
N LEU A 189 8.69 -15.59 -8.86
CA LEU A 189 7.86 -15.01 -7.81
C LEU A 189 6.42 -14.78 -8.28
N ILE A 190 6.24 -14.25 -9.49
CA ILE A 190 4.92 -14.05 -10.12
C ILE A 190 4.17 -15.39 -10.23
N ARG A 191 4.87 -16.48 -10.56
CA ARG A 191 4.27 -17.82 -10.61
C ARG A 191 3.76 -18.28 -9.23
N MET A 192 4.51 -18.03 -8.16
CA MET A 192 4.04 -18.33 -6.79
C MET A 192 2.75 -17.56 -6.47
N VAL A 193 2.70 -16.27 -6.85
CA VAL A 193 1.50 -15.43 -6.70
C VAL A 193 0.31 -15.98 -7.51
N ASN A 194 0.53 -16.38 -8.77
CA ASN A 194 -0.52 -16.95 -9.61
C ASN A 194 -1.11 -18.24 -9.02
N ILE A 195 -0.26 -19.11 -8.44
CA ILE A 195 -0.73 -20.34 -7.78
C ILE A 195 -1.53 -19.99 -6.51
N ALA A 196 -1.05 -19.04 -5.71
CA ALA A 196 -1.77 -18.57 -4.52
C ALA A 196 -3.15 -17.98 -4.89
N GLU A 197 -3.22 -17.15 -5.93
CA GLU A 197 -4.47 -16.57 -6.46
C GLU A 197 -5.43 -17.66 -6.98
N LYS A 198 -4.91 -18.65 -7.70
CA LYS A 198 -5.71 -19.81 -8.17
C LYS A 198 -6.36 -20.56 -6.99
N LEU A 199 -5.60 -20.80 -5.92
CA LEU A 199 -6.12 -21.44 -4.71
C LEU A 199 -7.12 -20.55 -3.98
N TYR A 200 -6.85 -19.24 -3.88
CA TYR A 200 -7.77 -18.25 -3.31
C TYR A 200 -9.12 -18.25 -4.04
N ASN A 201 -9.12 -18.17 -5.37
CA ASN A 201 -10.33 -18.17 -6.18
C ASN A 201 -11.14 -19.47 -6.03
N ARG A 202 -10.46 -20.62 -5.85
CA ARG A 202 -11.14 -21.88 -5.53
C ARG A 202 -11.88 -21.79 -4.19
N CYS A 203 -11.27 -21.18 -3.18
CA CYS A 203 -11.89 -21.00 -1.88
C CYS A 203 -13.09 -20.05 -1.92
N GLU A 204 -13.00 -18.95 -2.67
CA GLU A 204 -14.13 -18.03 -2.89
C GLU A 204 -15.33 -18.77 -3.52
N ASN A 205 -15.10 -19.63 -4.52
CA ASN A 205 -16.16 -20.43 -5.14
C ASN A 205 -16.80 -21.47 -4.20
N VAL A 206 -16.08 -21.90 -3.16
CA VAL A 206 -16.61 -22.83 -2.13
C VAL A 206 -17.41 -22.09 -1.07
N LYS A 207 -17.06 -20.83 -0.74
CA LYS A 207 -17.79 -20.00 0.22
C LYS A 207 -19.27 -19.86 -0.11
N GLU A 208 -19.61 -19.76 -1.40
CA GLU A 208 -21.01 -19.65 -1.84
C GLU A 208 -21.83 -20.92 -1.53
N LYS A 209 -21.18 -22.07 -1.30
CA LYS A 209 -21.84 -23.37 -1.15
C LYS A 209 -21.87 -23.88 0.29
N VAL A 210 -20.92 -23.48 1.14
CA VAL A 210 -20.74 -24.05 2.49
C VAL A 210 -20.88 -22.95 3.55
N LYS A 211 -21.85 -23.10 4.46
CA LYS A 211 -22.11 -22.15 5.55
C LYS A 211 -21.17 -22.28 6.76
N ASP A 212 -20.31 -23.29 6.80
CA ASP A 212 -19.41 -23.52 7.94
C ASP A 212 -18.11 -22.70 7.83
N ASP A 213 -17.94 -21.75 8.75
CA ASP A 213 -16.78 -20.84 8.80
C ASP A 213 -15.46 -21.58 9.08
N LYS A 214 -15.50 -22.73 9.75
CA LYS A 214 -14.28 -23.53 10.02
C LYS A 214 -13.65 -24.05 8.73
N HIS A 215 -14.47 -24.49 7.78
CA HIS A 215 -14.01 -24.96 6.48
C HIS A 215 -13.42 -23.82 5.64
N LYS A 216 -13.97 -22.61 5.74
CA LYS A 216 -13.43 -21.42 5.06
C LYS A 216 -12.01 -21.12 5.52
N LYS A 217 -11.78 -21.06 6.83
CA LYS A 217 -10.46 -20.78 7.41
C LYS A 217 -9.41 -21.80 6.99
N LEU A 218 -9.77 -23.08 6.94
CA LEU A 218 -8.88 -24.14 6.48
C LEU A 218 -8.56 -24.03 4.99
N CYS A 219 -9.49 -23.50 4.18
CA CYS A 219 -9.28 -23.35 2.73
C CYS A 219 -8.22 -22.29 2.39
N TYR A 220 -8.17 -21.16 3.11
CA TYR A 220 -7.19 -20.09 2.84
C TYR A 220 -5.80 -20.36 3.41
N LYS A 221 -5.65 -21.35 4.30
CA LYS A 221 -4.37 -21.64 4.94
C LYS A 221 -3.23 -21.90 3.94
N PRO A 222 -3.41 -22.68 2.85
CA PRO A 222 -2.39 -22.82 1.82
C PRO A 222 -2.04 -21.51 1.10
N VAL A 223 -3.01 -20.61 0.89
CA VAL A 223 -2.77 -19.31 0.23
C VAL A 223 -1.84 -18.45 1.09
N ILE A 224 -2.15 -18.34 2.38
CA ILE A 224 -1.33 -17.59 3.34
C ILE A 224 0.08 -18.19 3.43
N ALA A 225 0.19 -19.51 3.54
CA ALA A 225 1.49 -20.19 3.63
C ALA A 225 2.36 -19.97 2.38
N ILE A 226 1.77 -19.92 1.17
CA ILE A 226 2.51 -19.59 -0.06
C ILE A 226 3.00 -18.13 -0.03
N LEU A 227 2.16 -17.19 0.41
CA LEU A 227 2.56 -15.78 0.54
C LEU A 227 3.70 -15.61 1.56
N GLU A 228 3.65 -16.31 2.69
CA GLU A 228 4.75 -16.35 3.66
C GLU A 228 6.03 -16.96 3.07
N LEU A 229 5.91 -18.00 2.23
CA LEU A 229 7.04 -18.59 1.54
C LEU A 229 7.68 -17.62 0.53
N ILE A 230 6.88 -16.79 -0.16
CA ILE A 230 7.38 -15.72 -1.04
C ILE A 230 8.21 -14.73 -0.22
N LYS A 231 7.66 -14.23 0.90
CA LYS A 231 8.36 -13.32 1.81
C LYS A 231 9.67 -13.94 2.30
N LYS A 232 9.62 -15.19 2.74
CA LYS A 232 10.82 -15.89 3.23
C LYS A 232 11.90 -16.02 2.18
N ARG A 233 11.50 -16.28 0.93
CA ARG A 233 12.43 -16.37 -0.20
C ARG A 233 13.09 -15.02 -0.51
N LEU A 234 12.34 -13.92 -0.45
CA LEU A 234 12.89 -12.57 -0.61
C LEU A 234 13.93 -12.26 0.47
N GLU A 235 13.64 -12.60 1.74
CA GLU A 235 14.59 -12.44 2.86
C GLU A 235 15.90 -13.21 2.64
N ILE A 236 15.80 -14.47 2.19
CA ILE A 236 16.97 -15.31 1.90
C ILE A 236 17.81 -14.68 0.80
N VAL A 237 17.18 -14.24 -0.29
CA VAL A 237 17.89 -13.68 -1.45
C VAL A 237 18.50 -12.31 -1.14
N ASN A 238 17.83 -11.46 -0.36
CA ASN A 238 18.37 -10.21 0.15
C ASN A 238 19.71 -10.46 0.87
N ARG A 239 19.72 -11.35 1.88
CA ARG A 239 20.94 -11.70 2.65
C ARG A 239 22.10 -12.21 1.81
N ILE A 240 21.84 -12.87 0.68
CA ILE A 240 22.89 -13.39 -0.21
C ILE A 240 23.59 -12.26 -0.97
N CYS A 241 22.87 -11.20 -1.34
CA CYS A 241 23.34 -10.17 -2.26
C CYS A 241 22.69 -8.79 -1.96
N ASP A 242 22.96 -8.19 -0.80
CA ASP A 242 22.50 -6.81 -0.52
C ASP A 242 23.04 -5.80 -1.56
N ASN A 243 24.14 -6.12 -2.23
CA ASN A 243 24.74 -5.28 -3.26
C ASN A 243 24.95 -6.11 -4.55
N PRO A 244 24.39 -5.73 -5.72
CA PRO A 244 24.51 -6.50 -6.95
C PRO A 244 25.95 -6.74 -7.43
N GLY A 245 26.91 -5.93 -6.98
CA GLY A 245 28.34 -6.05 -7.26
C GLY A 245 29.14 -6.84 -6.20
N GLU A 246 28.54 -7.20 -5.07
CA GLU A 246 29.23 -7.81 -3.92
C GLU A 246 28.51 -9.07 -3.41
N CYS A 247 28.05 -9.93 -4.33
CA CYS A 247 27.54 -11.26 -3.97
C CYS A 247 28.65 -12.13 -3.36
N LYS A 248 29.00 -11.86 -2.10
CA LYS A 248 29.76 -12.72 -1.20
C LYS A 248 28.89 -13.00 0.02
N SER A 249 28.96 -14.23 0.51
CA SER A 249 28.11 -14.74 1.59
C SER A 249 28.21 -13.89 2.87
N LYS A 250 27.26 -12.99 3.10
CA LYS A 250 27.01 -12.40 4.44
C LYS A 250 26.45 -13.42 5.42
N CYS A 251 26.06 -14.59 4.92
CA CYS A 251 25.55 -15.72 5.68
C CYS A 251 26.66 -16.30 6.55
N LYS A 252 26.54 -16.15 7.87
CA LYS A 252 27.49 -16.73 8.83
C LYS A 252 27.42 -18.25 8.82
N LEU A 253 26.23 -18.79 8.54
CA LEU A 253 25.97 -20.21 8.38
C LEU A 253 25.49 -20.49 6.96
N LYS A 254 26.04 -21.54 6.33
CA LYS A 254 25.64 -21.97 4.98
C LYS A 254 24.13 -22.21 4.87
N ASP A 255 23.51 -22.66 5.97
CA ASP A 255 22.11 -23.03 6.05
C ASP A 255 21.13 -21.84 6.01
N GLU A 256 21.57 -20.64 6.42
CA GLU A 256 20.70 -19.45 6.47
C GLU A 256 20.35 -18.90 5.10
N CYS A 257 21.12 -19.30 4.09
CA CYS A 257 21.02 -18.83 2.71
C CYS A 257 20.74 -19.96 1.72
N ASP A 258 20.36 -21.12 2.24
CA ASP A 258 19.98 -22.26 1.42
C ASP A 258 18.47 -22.22 1.14
N GLU A 259 18.11 -21.64 0.00
CA GLU A 259 16.72 -21.63 -0.50
C GLU A 259 16.13 -23.05 -0.56
N GLU A 260 16.93 -24.08 -0.91
CA GLU A 260 16.42 -25.46 -1.02
C GLU A 260 16.03 -26.02 0.33
N ARG A 261 16.90 -25.82 1.32
CA ARG A 261 16.61 -26.24 2.69
C ARG A 261 15.37 -25.53 3.25
N ALA A 262 15.22 -24.23 2.99
CA ALA A 262 14.03 -23.49 3.42
C ALA A 262 12.75 -24.05 2.78
N PHE A 263 12.80 -24.35 1.48
CA PHE A 263 11.68 -24.95 0.75
C PHE A 263 11.37 -26.39 1.22
N ASP A 264 12.39 -27.20 1.48
CA ASP A 264 12.24 -28.56 1.99
C ASP A 264 11.62 -28.58 3.40
N ASN A 265 12.04 -27.66 4.27
CA ASN A 265 11.45 -27.52 5.59
C ASN A 265 9.98 -27.09 5.49
N PHE A 266 9.69 -26.04 4.70
CA PHE A 266 8.33 -25.60 4.45
C PHE A 266 7.46 -26.73 3.88
N ARG A 267 7.99 -27.50 2.91
CA ARG A 267 7.32 -28.66 2.35
C ARG A 267 7.00 -29.68 3.45
N LYS A 268 7.96 -30.09 4.26
CA LYS A 268 7.76 -31.08 5.33
C LYS A 268 6.70 -30.64 6.36
N GLU A 269 6.72 -29.37 6.73
CA GLU A 269 5.78 -28.80 7.71
C GLU A 269 4.34 -28.75 7.17
N ASN A 270 4.18 -28.49 5.86
CA ASN A 270 2.88 -28.20 5.27
C ASN A 270 2.37 -29.28 4.30
N ILE A 271 3.09 -30.38 4.07
CA ILE A 271 2.76 -31.41 3.06
C ILE A 271 1.40 -32.08 3.28
N LYS A 272 0.83 -32.01 4.49
CA LYS A 272 -0.49 -32.58 4.79
C LYS A 272 -1.62 -31.79 4.12
N GLU A 273 -1.38 -30.55 3.74
CA GLU A 273 -2.37 -29.67 3.12
C GLU A 273 -2.43 -29.91 1.61
N GLU A 274 -3.62 -30.24 1.11
CA GLU A 274 -3.83 -30.56 -0.31
C GLU A 274 -3.44 -29.39 -1.23
N GLY A 275 -3.79 -28.15 -0.85
CA GLY A 275 -3.39 -26.95 -1.60
C GLY A 275 -1.86 -26.77 -1.70
N ILE A 276 -1.12 -27.20 -0.67
CA ILE A 276 0.36 -27.14 -0.68
C ILE A 276 0.95 -28.24 -1.55
N LYS A 277 0.34 -29.43 -1.58
CA LYS A 277 0.73 -30.48 -2.54
C LYS A 277 0.51 -30.02 -3.98
N GLU A 278 -0.63 -29.37 -4.27
CA GLU A 278 -0.88 -28.78 -5.59
C GLU A 278 0.14 -27.70 -5.92
N PHE A 279 0.44 -26.80 -4.97
CA PHE A 279 1.47 -25.79 -5.16
C PHE A 279 2.80 -26.40 -5.58
N PHE A 280 3.29 -27.40 -4.86
CA PHE A 280 4.55 -28.04 -5.21
C PHE A 280 4.48 -28.87 -6.49
N SER A 281 3.33 -29.49 -6.81
CA SER A 281 3.15 -30.17 -8.08
C SER A 281 3.23 -29.19 -9.26
N GLU A 282 2.61 -28.01 -9.14
CA GLU A 282 2.68 -26.96 -10.16
C GLU A 282 4.04 -26.27 -10.19
N TRP A 283 4.68 -26.11 -9.04
CA TRP A 283 6.01 -25.52 -8.92
C TRP A 283 7.10 -26.41 -9.50
N ASP A 284 7.07 -27.72 -9.22
CA ASP A 284 8.12 -28.67 -9.60
C ASP A 284 8.09 -29.00 -11.10
N LYS A 285 6.94 -28.83 -11.77
CA LYS A 285 6.83 -28.88 -13.24
C LYS A 285 7.72 -27.84 -13.91
N ASP A 286 8.06 -26.76 -13.20
CA ASP A 286 8.96 -25.75 -13.71
C ASP A 286 10.41 -26.15 -13.46
N GLU A 287 11.21 -26.32 -14.51
CA GLU A 287 12.65 -26.55 -14.37
C GLU A 287 13.40 -25.33 -13.83
N TRP A 288 12.72 -24.21 -13.64
CA TRP A 288 13.29 -22.97 -13.14
C TRP A 288 14.14 -23.13 -11.86
N HIS A 289 13.65 -23.91 -10.89
CA HIS A 289 14.37 -24.17 -9.64
C HIS A 289 15.58 -25.11 -9.82
N LYS A 290 15.76 -25.73 -10.99
CA LYS A 290 16.90 -26.60 -11.31
C LYS A 290 18.08 -25.82 -11.91
N HIS A 291 17.85 -24.64 -12.48
CA HIS A 291 18.89 -23.82 -13.14
C HIS A 291 19.38 -22.63 -12.29
N LYS A 292 19.34 -22.74 -10.96
CA LYS A 292 19.60 -21.61 -10.04
C LYS A 292 20.95 -20.93 -10.23
N LYS A 293 21.98 -21.67 -10.63
CA LYS A 293 23.36 -21.18 -10.77
C LYS A 293 23.54 -20.11 -11.85
N MET A 294 22.57 -19.92 -12.75
CA MET A 294 22.67 -18.97 -13.86
C MET A 294 21.77 -17.73 -13.76
N CYS A 295 20.99 -17.57 -12.67
CA CYS A 295 20.09 -16.42 -12.53
C CYS A 295 20.71 -15.37 -11.62
N LYS A 296 20.66 -14.09 -12.01
CA LYS A 296 21.04 -12.97 -11.14
C LYS A 296 19.97 -12.82 -10.06
N ARG A 297 20.31 -13.14 -8.81
CA ARG A 297 19.40 -13.09 -7.66
C ARG A 297 19.93 -12.10 -6.65
N PHE A 298 19.18 -11.03 -6.45
CA PHE A 298 19.38 -10.09 -5.36
C PHE A 298 18.04 -9.45 -5.05
N VAL A 299 17.92 -8.89 -3.86
CA VAL A 299 16.77 -8.09 -3.41
C VAL A 299 17.36 -7.02 -2.50
N THR A 300 17.12 -5.74 -2.78
CA THR A 300 17.56 -4.65 -1.91
C THR A 300 16.70 -4.57 -0.65
N ASP A 301 17.20 -3.93 0.41
CA ASP A 301 16.44 -3.74 1.65
C ASP A 301 15.13 -2.96 1.42
N GLU A 302 15.17 -1.98 0.52
CA GLU A 302 13.99 -1.20 0.13
C GLU A 302 12.94 -2.07 -0.56
N ALA A 303 13.33 -2.89 -1.55
CA ALA A 303 12.39 -3.81 -2.18
C ALA A 303 11.87 -4.88 -1.22
N LEU A 304 12.72 -5.42 -0.35
CA LEU A 304 12.30 -6.39 0.66
C LEU A 304 11.24 -5.78 1.58
N LYS A 305 11.48 -4.56 2.08
CA LYS A 305 10.55 -3.85 2.97
C LYS A 305 9.20 -3.64 2.29
N ILE A 306 9.18 -2.98 1.14
CA ILE A 306 7.95 -2.62 0.41
C ILE A 306 7.12 -3.88 0.10
N ILE A 307 7.74 -4.87 -0.54
CA ILE A 307 7.03 -6.07 -0.99
C ILE A 307 6.55 -6.91 0.20
N SER A 308 7.34 -6.98 1.28
CA SER A 308 6.93 -7.72 2.48
C SER A 308 5.74 -7.08 3.19
N GLU A 309 5.72 -5.75 3.27
CA GLU A 309 4.59 -5.00 3.83
C GLU A 309 3.32 -5.24 2.99
N ASP A 310 3.42 -5.28 1.66
CA ASP A 310 2.29 -5.60 0.78
C ASP A 310 1.81 -7.04 0.90
N ILE A 311 2.72 -7.99 1.07
CA ILE A 311 2.37 -9.39 1.38
C ILE A 311 1.62 -9.47 2.71
N ASP A 312 2.08 -8.76 3.75
CA ASP A 312 1.45 -8.76 5.07
C ASP A 312 0.04 -8.15 5.02
N TRP A 313 -0.17 -7.06 4.25
CA TRP A 313 -1.49 -6.49 4.00
C TRP A 313 -2.43 -7.46 3.28
N LEU A 314 -1.94 -8.17 2.27
CA LEU A 314 -2.73 -9.18 1.56
C LEU A 314 -3.09 -10.34 2.49
N ILE A 315 -2.15 -10.85 3.29
CA ILE A 315 -2.41 -11.90 4.29
C ILE A 315 -3.46 -11.44 5.30
N LYS A 316 -3.37 -10.20 5.80
CA LYS A 316 -4.34 -9.62 6.74
C LYS A 316 -5.73 -9.55 6.10
N SER A 317 -5.83 -9.11 4.86
CA SER A 317 -7.10 -9.06 4.12
C SER A 317 -7.72 -10.46 3.98
N ILE A 318 -6.93 -11.46 3.57
CA ILE A 318 -7.39 -12.85 3.44
C ILE A 318 -7.79 -13.42 4.80
N SER A 319 -7.05 -13.10 5.86
CA SER A 319 -7.34 -13.56 7.22
C SER A 319 -8.64 -12.97 7.76
N ASN A 320 -8.93 -11.71 7.47
CA ASN A 320 -10.19 -11.06 7.86
C ASN A 320 -11.39 -11.67 7.13
N LEU A 321 -11.21 -12.17 5.90
CA LEU A 321 -12.24 -12.90 5.16
C LEU A 321 -12.48 -14.34 5.68
N SER A 322 -11.65 -14.80 6.62
CA SER A 322 -11.73 -16.13 7.23
C SER A 322 -12.36 -16.15 8.63
N LEU A 323 -12.65 -14.96 9.17
CA LEU A 323 -13.38 -14.75 10.43
C LEU A 323 -14.89 -14.62 10.15
#